data_AF-A0A1L8EC29-F1
#
_entry.id   AF-A0A1L8EC29-F1
#
_cell.length_a   1.000
_cell.length_b   1.000
_cell.length_c   1.000
_cell.angle_alpha   90.00
_cell.angle_beta   90.00
_cell.angle_gamma   90.00
#
_symmetry.space_group_name_H-M   'P 1'
#
loop_
_entity.id
_entity.type
_entity.pdbx_description
1 polymer ?
#
loop_
_entity_poly.entity_id
_entity_poly.type
_entity_poly.pdbx_seq_one_letter_code
_entity_poly.pdbx_strand_id
1 'polypeptide(L)'
;MAKPPTRDIFKIIFQNFFKSFRPRQIRGNYVGEDYFGNKYYEIPPNPSIGKRKASRWFEPADKEAFDQELTAEWEAWLRGRREDPPTKEELVRNLQIMDMKKRNAAELDEKYGKKDAAGKLIPQQETIGTFPKYKEYEIIPSKDPEKK
;
A
#
# COMPACT_ATOMS: atom_id res chain seq x y z
N MET A 1 -37.33 13.00 -43.27
CA MET A 1 -37.41 13.40 -41.85
C MET A 1 -36.09 14.04 -41.46
N ALA A 2 -36.10 15.27 -40.95
CA ALA A 2 -34.87 15.99 -40.58
C ALA A 2 -34.27 15.40 -39.29
N LYS A 3 -32.96 15.19 -39.25
CA LYS A 3 -32.25 14.76 -38.04
C LYS A 3 -32.32 15.89 -37.01
N PRO A 4 -32.68 15.63 -35.75
CA PRO A 4 -32.75 16.66 -34.73
C PRO A 4 -31.36 17.31 -34.53
N PRO A 5 -31.31 18.61 -34.16
CA PRO A 5 -30.05 19.33 -33.97
C PRO A 5 -29.18 18.64 -32.92
N THR A 6 -27.90 18.48 -33.23
CA THR A 6 -26.94 17.67 -32.45
C THR A 6 -26.52 18.31 -31.12
N ARG A 7 -26.98 19.52 -30.80
CA ARG A 7 -26.53 20.33 -29.65
C ARG A 7 -27.70 21.10 -29.00
N ASP A 8 -28.69 20.39 -28.49
CA ASP A 8 -29.75 21.01 -27.68
C ASP A 8 -29.24 21.32 -26.25
N ILE A 9 -28.80 22.56 -26.04
CA ILE A 9 -28.23 23.04 -24.76
C ILE A 9 -29.21 22.85 -23.60
N PHE A 10 -30.48 23.20 -23.77
CA PHE A 10 -31.51 23.04 -22.73
C PHE A 10 -31.75 21.58 -22.37
N LYS A 11 -31.75 20.69 -23.36
CA LYS A 11 -31.89 19.24 -23.14
C LYS A 11 -30.71 18.69 -22.37
N ILE A 12 -29.49 19.15 -22.66
CA ILE A 12 -28.28 18.77 -21.93
C ILE A 12 -28.34 19.25 -20.48
N ILE A 13 -28.75 20.50 -20.24
CA ILE A 13 -28.90 21.07 -18.89
C ILE A 13 -29.92 20.25 -18.09
N PHE A 14 -31.10 20.00 -18.65
CA PHE A 14 -32.15 19.22 -17.99
C PHE A 14 -31.70 17.77 -17.75
N GLN A 15 -31.08 17.13 -18.72
CA GLN A 15 -30.54 15.77 -18.56
C GLN A 15 -29.47 15.70 -17.46
N ASN A 16 -28.59 16.70 -17.35
CA ASN A 16 -27.59 16.78 -16.29
C ASN A 16 -28.23 17.05 -14.92
N PHE A 17 -29.28 17.87 -14.86
CA PHE A 17 -30.07 18.13 -13.65
C PHE A 17 -30.78 16.87 -13.15
N PHE A 18 -31.43 16.08 -14.01
CA PHE A 18 -32.02 14.80 -13.59
C PHE A 18 -30.96 13.75 -13.22
N LYS A 19 -29.81 13.78 -13.89
CA LYS A 19 -28.68 12.89 -13.54
C LYS A 19 -28.09 13.20 -12.15
N SER A 20 -28.15 14.45 -11.67
CA SER A 20 -27.61 14.81 -10.35
C SER A 20 -28.42 14.22 -9.19
N PHE A 21 -29.70 13.92 -9.40
CA PHE A 21 -30.54 13.23 -8.42
C PHE A 21 -30.30 11.73 -8.34
N ARG A 22 -29.56 11.12 -9.28
CA ARG A 22 -29.26 9.68 -9.19
C ARG A 22 -28.25 9.45 -8.07
N PRO A 23 -28.57 8.60 -7.07
CA PRO A 23 -27.65 8.31 -5.99
C PRO A 23 -26.37 7.69 -6.56
N ARG A 24 -25.22 8.17 -6.10
CA ARG A 24 -23.92 7.57 -6.42
C ARG A 24 -23.84 6.19 -5.76
N GLN A 25 -23.04 5.29 -6.33
CA GLN A 25 -22.69 4.04 -5.64
C GLN A 25 -21.93 4.38 -4.35
N ILE A 26 -22.57 4.17 -3.20
CA ILE A 26 -22.00 4.39 -1.87
C ILE A 26 -21.37 3.08 -1.35
N ARG A 27 -21.95 1.93 -1.73
CA ARG A 27 -21.47 0.61 -1.32
C ARG A 27 -20.43 0.09 -2.31
N GLY A 28 -19.27 -0.30 -1.79
CA GLY A 28 -18.23 -0.97 -2.57
C GLY A 28 -18.62 -2.41 -2.90
N ASN A 29 -18.09 -2.91 -4.00
CA ASN A 29 -18.16 -4.31 -4.35
C ASN A 29 -17.15 -5.06 -3.49
N TYR A 30 -17.57 -6.17 -2.88
CA TYR A 30 -16.66 -7.05 -2.15
C TYR A 30 -15.69 -7.73 -3.14
N VAL A 31 -14.39 -7.60 -2.86
CA VAL A 31 -13.33 -8.13 -3.73
C VAL A 31 -12.71 -9.38 -3.13
N GLY A 32 -12.40 -9.35 -1.84
CA GLY A 32 -11.76 -10.47 -1.16
C GLY A 32 -11.39 -10.18 0.28
N GLU A 33 -10.69 -11.14 0.87
CA GLU A 33 -10.22 -11.11 2.25
C GLU A 33 -8.76 -11.57 2.33
N ASP A 34 -8.07 -11.09 3.35
CA ASP A 34 -6.69 -11.48 3.68
C ASP A 34 -6.64 -12.58 4.76
N TYR A 35 -5.49 -13.19 5.00
CA TYR A 35 -5.29 -14.15 6.09
C TYR A 35 -5.44 -13.54 7.49
N PHE A 36 -5.40 -12.20 7.60
CA PHE A 36 -5.75 -11.47 8.82
C PHE A 36 -7.26 -11.26 9.01
N GLY A 37 -8.10 -11.63 8.03
CA GLY A 37 -9.56 -11.44 8.08
C GLY A 37 -10.04 -10.04 7.68
N ASN A 38 -9.14 -9.18 7.20
CA ASN A 38 -9.51 -7.87 6.64
C ASN A 38 -10.29 -8.05 5.35
N LYS A 39 -11.38 -7.28 5.16
CA LYS A 39 -12.25 -7.37 3.98
C LYS A 39 -12.03 -6.18 3.05
N TYR A 40 -11.84 -6.44 1.76
CA TYR A 40 -11.50 -5.42 0.78
C TYR A 40 -12.65 -5.13 -0.17
N TYR A 41 -12.83 -3.85 -0.48
CA TYR A 41 -13.90 -3.35 -1.30
C TYR A 41 -13.41 -2.38 -2.38
N GLU A 42 -14.09 -2.39 -3.52
CA GLU A 42 -13.79 -1.50 -4.65
C GLU A 42 -15.07 -0.88 -5.23
N ILE A 43 -15.02 0.41 -5.54
CA ILE A 43 -15.95 1.05 -6.47
C ILE A 43 -15.21 1.28 -7.79
N PRO A 44 -15.69 0.71 -8.91
CA PRO A 44 -15.04 0.86 -10.20
C PRO A 44 -15.02 2.33 -10.66
N PRO A 45 -14.06 2.71 -11.50
CA PRO A 45 -14.02 4.05 -12.06
C PRO A 45 -15.29 4.32 -12.88
N ASN A 46 -15.82 5.54 -12.75
CA ASN A 46 -16.95 6.00 -13.56
C ASN A 46 -16.55 7.28 -14.29
N PRO A 47 -16.02 7.17 -15.52
CA PRO A 47 -15.60 8.33 -16.31
C PRO A 47 -16.73 9.32 -16.59
N SER A 48 -17.97 8.86 -16.68
CA SER A 48 -19.14 9.72 -16.93
C SER A 48 -19.43 10.71 -15.81
N ILE A 49 -18.95 10.43 -14.59
CA ILE A 49 -19.08 11.29 -13.39
C ILE A 49 -17.75 12.01 -13.09
N GLY A 50 -16.72 11.83 -13.92
CA GLY A 50 -15.38 12.41 -13.71
C GLY A 50 -14.51 11.61 -12.72
N LYS A 51 -14.96 10.44 -12.24
CA LYS A 51 -14.15 9.53 -11.42
C LYS A 51 -13.30 8.65 -12.32
N ARG A 52 -12.07 9.07 -12.58
CA ARG A 52 -11.14 8.32 -13.45
C ARG A 52 -10.45 7.14 -12.78
N LYS A 53 -10.35 7.14 -11.45
CA LYS A 53 -9.70 6.07 -10.66
C LYS A 53 -10.73 5.30 -9.85
N ALA A 54 -10.46 4.01 -9.63
CA ALA A 54 -11.22 3.19 -8.69
C ALA A 54 -11.04 3.72 -7.27
N SER A 55 -12.09 3.62 -6.45
CA SER A 55 -12.01 3.90 -5.02
C SER A 55 -11.88 2.57 -4.29
N ARG A 56 -10.75 2.34 -3.63
CA ARG A 56 -10.44 1.09 -2.93
C ARG A 56 -10.30 1.36 -1.44
N TRP A 57 -10.85 0.49 -0.60
CA TRP A 57 -10.72 0.56 0.85
C TRP A 57 -10.89 -0.82 1.47
N PHE A 58 -10.62 -0.93 2.77
CA PHE A 58 -10.84 -2.16 3.52
C PHE A 58 -11.63 -1.90 4.80
N GLU A 59 -12.25 -2.94 5.32
CA GLU A 59 -12.83 -2.99 6.65
C GLU A 59 -11.94 -3.94 7.49
N PRO A 60 -11.36 -3.45 8.61
CA PRO A 60 -10.54 -4.29 9.47
C PRO A 60 -11.39 -5.38 10.13
N ALA A 61 -10.77 -6.52 10.44
CA ALA A 61 -11.42 -7.58 11.20
C ALA A 61 -11.84 -7.08 12.59
N ASP A 62 -10.92 -6.41 13.28
CA ASP A 62 -11.14 -5.77 14.58
C ASP A 62 -11.33 -4.26 14.40
N LYS A 63 -12.55 -3.77 14.66
CA LYS A 63 -12.90 -2.36 14.44
C LYS A 63 -12.21 -1.37 15.37
N GLU A 64 -11.67 -1.86 16.48
CA GLU A 64 -10.98 -1.06 17.50
C GLU A 64 -9.45 -1.06 17.30
N ALA A 65 -8.93 -1.95 16.46
CA ALA A 65 -7.50 -2.04 16.17
C ALA A 65 -7.12 -1.08 15.03
N PHE A 66 -6.59 0.09 15.39
CA PHE A 66 -6.12 1.07 14.40
C PHE A 66 -4.79 0.70 13.75
N ASP A 67 -3.99 -0.14 14.42
CA ASP A 67 -2.64 -0.55 13.97
C ASP A 67 -2.64 -1.94 13.30
N GLN A 68 -3.75 -2.32 12.66
CA GLN A 68 -3.86 -3.62 12.00
C GLN A 68 -2.84 -3.72 10.85
N GLU A 69 -1.97 -4.74 10.92
CA GLU A 69 -1.05 -5.04 9.83
C GLU A 69 -1.81 -5.47 8.57
N LEU A 70 -1.39 -4.94 7.43
CA LEU A 70 -1.88 -5.30 6.11
C LEU A 70 -0.82 -6.13 5.41
N THR A 71 -1.23 -7.15 4.66
CA THR A 71 -0.34 -7.79 3.70
C THR A 71 0.18 -6.82 2.66
N ALA A 72 1.41 -7.05 2.22
CA ALA A 72 2.08 -6.23 1.22
C ALA A 72 1.33 -6.22 -0.12
N GLU A 73 0.69 -7.34 -0.46
CA GLU A 73 -0.08 -7.54 -1.69
C GLU A 73 -1.34 -6.68 -1.71
N TRP A 74 -2.13 -6.74 -0.64
CA TRP A 74 -3.33 -5.93 -0.50
C TRP A 74 -3.00 -4.45 -0.31
N GLU A 75 -1.91 -4.12 0.38
CA GLU A 75 -1.41 -2.74 0.51
C GLU A 75 -1.03 -2.15 -0.86
N ALA A 76 -0.37 -2.93 -1.72
CA ALA A 76 -0.03 -2.52 -3.08
C ALA A 76 -1.28 -2.29 -3.94
N TRP A 77 -2.30 -3.14 -3.82
CA TRP A 77 -3.56 -2.99 -4.53
C TRP A 77 -4.37 -1.77 -4.04
N LEU A 78 -4.48 -1.55 -2.73
CA LEU A 78 -5.14 -0.37 -2.14
C LEU A 78 -4.50 0.95 -2.60
N ARG A 79 -3.16 0.98 -2.71
CA ARG A 79 -2.42 2.15 -3.19
C ARG A 79 -2.49 2.36 -4.71
N GLY A 80 -3.11 1.44 -5.46
CA GLY A 80 -3.17 1.52 -6.92
C GLY A 80 -1.85 1.18 -7.61
N ARG A 81 -0.92 0.49 -6.94
CA ARG A 81 0.30 -0.06 -7.59
C ARG A 81 -0.01 -1.32 -8.40
N ARG A 82 -1.02 -2.08 -7.98
CA ARG A 82 -1.60 -3.22 -8.72
C ARG A 82 -2.99 -2.85 -9.19
N GLU A 83 -3.36 -3.27 -10.40
CA GLU A 83 -4.74 -3.14 -10.89
C GLU A 83 -5.61 -4.29 -10.40
N ASP A 84 -5.11 -5.52 -10.54
CA ASP A 84 -5.81 -6.72 -10.11
C ASP A 84 -5.60 -7.00 -8.62
N PRO A 85 -6.64 -7.46 -7.90
CA PRO A 85 -6.51 -7.88 -6.51
C PRO A 85 -5.69 -9.16 -6.39
N PRO A 86 -4.98 -9.38 -5.28
CA PRO A 86 -4.24 -10.62 -5.06
C PRO A 86 -5.17 -11.83 -4.93
N THR A 87 -4.72 -12.98 -5.43
CA THR A 87 -5.44 -14.26 -5.26
C THR A 87 -5.00 -14.98 -3.98
N LYS A 88 -5.91 -15.78 -3.42
CA LYS A 88 -5.66 -16.57 -2.20
C LYS A 88 -4.43 -17.48 -2.35
N GLU A 89 -4.21 -18.05 -3.53
CA GLU A 89 -3.05 -18.90 -3.83
C GLU A 89 -1.74 -18.11 -3.83
N GLU A 90 -1.74 -16.88 -4.37
CA GLU A 90 -0.58 -15.98 -4.35
C GLU A 90 -0.19 -15.64 -2.91
N LEU A 91 -1.18 -15.29 -2.07
CA LEU A 91 -1.00 -15.00 -0.65
C LEU A 91 -0.35 -16.17 0.09
N VAL A 92 -0.85 -17.39 -0.09
CA VAL A 92 -0.29 -18.61 0.54
C VAL A 92 1.14 -18.85 0.07
N ARG A 93 1.41 -18.70 -1.23
CA ARG A 93 2.76 -18.88 -1.79
C ARG A 93 3.74 -17.85 -1.21
N ASN A 94 3.33 -16.60 -1.08
CA ASN A 94 4.19 -15.54 -0.56
C ASN A 94 4.47 -15.71 0.93
N LEU A 95 3.49 -16.18 1.71
CA LEU A 95 3.68 -16.59 3.09
C LEU A 95 4.74 -17.69 3.22
N GLN A 96 4.66 -18.73 2.39
CA GLN A 96 5.67 -19.80 2.38
C GLN A 96 7.07 -19.27 2.04
N ILE A 97 7.17 -18.35 1.08
CA ILE A 97 8.44 -17.71 0.71
C ILE A 97 8.99 -16.87 1.87
N MET A 98 8.13 -16.13 2.57
CA MET A 98 8.51 -15.33 3.74
C MET A 98 9.07 -16.23 4.85
N ASP A 99 8.40 -17.34 5.16
CA ASP A 99 8.85 -18.30 6.16
C ASP A 99 10.18 -18.96 5.79
N MET A 100 10.33 -19.36 4.52
CA MET A 100 11.60 -19.90 4.03
C MET A 100 12.74 -18.89 4.16
N LYS A 101 12.50 -17.63 3.77
CA LYS A 101 13.50 -16.56 3.92
C LYS A 101 13.87 -16.32 5.38
N LYS A 102 12.89 -16.35 6.28
CA LYS A 102 13.13 -16.18 7.72
C LYS A 102 14.01 -17.29 8.28
N ARG A 103 13.77 -18.55 7.89
CA ARG A 103 14.62 -19.70 8.27
C ARG A 103 16.04 -19.57 7.70
N ASN A 104 16.15 -19.30 6.40
CA ASN A 104 17.45 -19.15 5.75
C ASN A 104 18.26 -17.97 6.33
N ALA A 105 17.59 -16.88 6.69
CA ALA A 105 18.23 -15.74 7.36
C ALA A 105 18.76 -16.13 8.75
N ALA A 106 17.97 -16.85 9.55
CA ALA A 106 18.42 -17.34 10.85
C ALA A 106 19.63 -18.28 10.72
N GLU A 107 19.62 -19.21 9.77
CA GLU A 107 20.77 -20.10 9.51
C GLU A 107 22.02 -19.33 9.06
N LEU A 108 21.84 -18.29 8.25
CA LEU A 108 22.95 -17.46 7.77
C LEU A 108 23.54 -16.61 8.89
N ASP A 109 22.69 -16.05 9.76
CA ASP A 109 23.11 -15.31 10.95
C ASP A 109 23.83 -16.22 11.95
N GLU A 110 23.40 -17.47 12.11
CA GLU A 110 24.09 -18.44 12.96
C GLU A 110 25.50 -18.79 12.44
N LYS A 111 25.63 -18.96 11.11
CA LYS A 111 26.87 -19.35 10.43
C LYS A 111 27.88 -18.19 10.26
N TYR A 112 27.39 -17.00 9.91
CA TYR A 112 28.23 -15.87 9.48
C TYR A 112 28.06 -14.61 10.34
N GLY A 113 27.11 -14.60 11.27
CA GLY A 113 26.92 -13.49 12.19
C GLY A 113 28.16 -13.30 13.06
N LYS A 114 28.73 -12.09 13.05
CA LYS A 114 29.81 -11.73 13.97
C LYS A 114 29.23 -11.81 15.38
N LYS A 115 29.80 -12.65 16.24
CA LYS A 115 29.37 -12.78 17.63
C LYS A 115 30.34 -12.03 18.53
N ASP A 116 29.81 -11.25 19.47
CA ASP A 116 30.59 -10.62 20.53
C ASP A 116 31.22 -11.68 21.44
N ALA A 117 32.18 -11.28 22.28
CA ALA A 117 32.76 -12.15 23.32
C ALA A 117 31.71 -12.77 24.27
N ALA A 118 30.50 -12.19 24.34
CA ALA A 118 29.35 -12.68 25.08
C ALA A 118 28.39 -13.59 24.26
N GLY A 119 28.75 -13.96 23.03
CA GLY A 119 27.98 -14.85 22.16
C GLY A 119 26.77 -14.23 21.46
N LYS A 120 26.50 -12.93 21.67
CA LYS A 120 25.42 -12.20 20.99
C LYS A 120 25.83 -11.78 19.59
N LEU A 121 24.89 -11.81 18.64
CA LEU A 121 25.09 -11.30 17.28
C LEU A 121 25.33 -9.79 17.34
N ILE A 122 26.50 -9.35 16.87
CA ILE A 122 26.83 -7.95 16.64
C ILE A 122 26.01 -7.52 15.43
N PRO A 123 25.12 -6.52 15.54
CA PRO A 123 24.47 -5.97 14.37
C PRO A 123 25.57 -5.51 13.41
N GLN A 124 25.45 -5.89 12.13
CA GLN A 124 26.35 -5.36 11.11
C GLN A 124 26.36 -3.84 11.28
N GLN A 125 27.55 -3.28 11.58
CA GLN A 125 27.71 -1.84 11.63
C GLN A 125 27.16 -1.32 10.31
N GLU A 126 26.15 -0.46 10.39
CA GLU A 126 25.62 0.21 9.21
C GLU A 126 26.83 0.91 8.57
N THR A 127 27.36 0.33 7.49
CA THR A 127 28.28 1.06 6.62
C THR A 127 27.40 2.03 5.86
N ILE A 128 27.05 3.10 6.56
CA ILE A 128 26.10 4.13 6.17
C ILE A 128 26.61 4.76 4.88
N GLY A 129 26.03 4.31 3.76
CA GLY A 129 26.12 4.92 2.44
C GLY A 129 27.43 4.71 1.70
N THR A 130 27.33 4.71 0.37
CA THR A 130 28.44 4.92 -0.57
C THR A 130 29.16 6.27 -0.37
N PHE A 131 28.70 7.10 0.57
CA PHE A 131 29.18 8.46 0.75
C PHE A 131 30.26 8.52 1.85
N PRO A 132 31.45 9.09 1.57
CA PRO A 132 32.47 9.29 2.59
C PRO A 132 31.96 10.22 3.68
N LYS A 133 32.07 9.78 4.94
CA LYS A 133 31.79 10.62 6.11
C LYS A 133 33.08 11.35 6.51
N TYR A 134 33.07 12.66 6.42
CA TYR A 134 34.16 13.49 6.92
C TYR A 134 33.85 13.92 8.35
N LYS A 135 34.86 13.84 9.22
CA LYS A 135 34.75 14.26 10.64
C LYS A 135 34.49 15.77 10.79
N GLU A 136 34.79 16.53 9.74
CA GLU A 136 34.75 17.99 9.69
C GLU A 136 33.33 18.56 9.52
N TYR A 137 32.36 17.75 9.11
CA TYR A 137 30.99 18.21 8.89
C TYR A 137 30.05 17.79 10.03
N GLU A 138 29.22 18.73 10.46
CA GLU A 138 28.13 18.47 11.39
C GLU A 138 27.09 17.52 10.76
N ILE A 139 26.72 16.45 11.47
CA ILE A 139 25.66 15.53 11.06
C ILE A 139 24.28 16.02 11.57
N ILE A 140 24.29 16.76 12.68
CA ILE A 140 23.12 17.35 13.30
C ILE A 140 23.39 18.86 13.37
N PRO A 141 22.51 19.72 12.81
CA PRO A 141 22.75 21.16 12.79
C PRO A 141 22.95 21.70 14.20
N SER A 142 24.01 22.50 14.39
CA SER A 142 24.41 23.14 15.65
C SER A 142 25.12 22.23 16.68
N LYS A 143 25.54 21.03 16.29
CA LYS A 143 26.32 20.12 17.16
C LYS A 143 27.70 19.88 16.59
N ASP A 144 28.66 20.70 17.05
CA ASP A 144 30.09 20.54 16.75
C ASP A 144 30.56 19.15 17.19
N PRO A 145 31.15 18.32 16.29
CA PRO A 145 31.66 16.99 16.64
C PRO A 145 32.86 17.02 17.59
N GLU A 146 33.53 18.17 17.74
CA GLU A 146 34.74 18.34 18.56
C GLU A 146 34.47 18.94 19.95
N LYS A 147 33.26 19.45 20.22
CA LYS A 147 32.89 19.90 21.57
C LYS A 147 32.14 18.80 22.30
N LYS A 148 32.85 18.10 23.18
CA LYS A 148 32.26 17.28 24.23
C LYS A 148 31.53 18.15 25.25
#